data_AF-A0A535LAD2-F1
#
_entry.id   AF-A0A535LAD2-F1
#
_cell.length_a   1.000
_cell.length_b   1.000
_cell.length_c   1.000
_cell.angle_alpha   90.00
_cell.angle_beta   90.00
_cell.angle_gamma   90.00
#
_symmetry.space_group_name_H-M   'P 1'
#
loop_
_entity.id
_entity.type
_entity.pdbx_description
1 polymer ?
#
loop_
_entity_poly.entity_id
_entity_poly.type
_entity_poly.pdbx_seq_one_letter_code
_entity_poly.pdbx_strand_id
1 'polypeptide(L)'
;MAQQTFSVGKAPRVIITRISGDLSVRTWKEQAISVETEGHGTVAGIHPEGDTLTIIDCDRDIKLIMPEDAGIKSSNVKGDVAIEGIRRVELESIAGDATI
;
A
#
# COMPACT_ATOMS: atom_id res chain seq x y z
N MET A 1 -16.16 -5.70 0.45
CA MET A 1 -14.74 -6.03 0.53
C MET A 1 -14.26 -6.34 -0.87
N ALA A 2 -13.22 -5.65 -1.35
CA ALA A 2 -12.58 -5.97 -2.63
C ALA A 2 -11.11 -6.28 -2.35
N GLN A 3 -10.71 -7.50 -2.68
CA GLN A 3 -9.32 -7.96 -2.57
C GLN A 3 -8.80 -8.24 -3.98
N GLN A 4 -7.64 -7.69 -4.29
CA GLN A 4 -6.92 -7.95 -5.52
C GLN A 4 -5.52 -8.45 -5.18
N THR A 5 -5.14 -9.61 -5.73
CA THR A 5 -3.82 -10.18 -5.54
C THR A 5 -3.07 -10.14 -6.86
N PHE A 6 -1.87 -9.60 -6.83
CA PHE A 6 -0.97 -9.46 -7.97
C PHE A 6 0.30 -10.26 -7.69
N SER A 7 0.62 -11.22 -8.56
CA SER A 7 1.89 -11.94 -8.48
C SER A 7 3.02 -10.99 -8.92
N VAL A 8 4.07 -10.86 -8.10
CA VAL A 8 5.19 -9.94 -8.36
C VAL A 8 6.52 -10.68 -8.30
N GLY A 9 7.54 -10.11 -8.92
CA GLY A 9 8.89 -10.63 -8.96
C GLY A 9 9.73 -10.23 -7.74
N LYS A 10 11.01 -9.94 -7.99
CA LYS A 10 11.97 -9.56 -6.94
C LYS A 10 11.87 -8.05 -6.65
N ALA A 11 11.76 -7.70 -5.38
CA ALA A 11 11.66 -6.33 -4.87
C ALA A 11 10.50 -5.50 -5.48
N PRO A 12 9.23 -5.91 -5.27
CA PRO A 12 8.10 -5.10 -5.71
C PRO A 12 8.10 -3.71 -5.06
N ARG A 13 7.53 -2.73 -5.74
CA ARG A 13 7.40 -1.36 -5.26
C ARG A 13 5.95 -0.93 -5.22
N VAL A 14 5.52 -0.38 -4.10
CA VAL A 14 4.20 0.25 -3.98
C VAL A 14 4.38 1.75 -3.85
N ILE A 15 3.71 2.52 -4.68
CA ILE A 15 3.75 3.98 -4.69
C ILE A 15 2.34 4.48 -4.45
N ILE A 16 2.16 5.26 -3.39
CA ILE A 16 0.87 5.81 -3.01
C ILE A 16 1.01 7.33 -2.93
N THR A 17 0.18 8.06 -3.67
CA THR A 17 0.35 9.53 -3.78
C THR A 17 -0.59 10.32 -2.87
N ARG A 18 -1.73 9.73 -2.53
CA ARG A 18 -2.76 10.39 -1.71
C ARG A 18 -3.68 9.35 -1.09
N ILE A 19 -3.73 9.33 0.24
CA ILE A 19 -4.66 8.51 1.03
C ILE A 19 -5.39 9.41 2.00
N SER A 20 -6.71 9.32 2.04
CA SER A 20 -7.52 10.01 3.04
C SER A 20 -7.84 9.15 4.26
N GLY A 21 -7.90 7.83 4.10
CA GLY A 21 -8.04 6.85 5.20
C GLY A 21 -6.70 6.31 5.70
N ASP A 22 -6.76 5.14 6.33
CA ASP A 22 -5.62 4.51 6.99
C ASP A 22 -4.87 3.54 6.07
N LEU A 23 -3.55 3.47 6.22
CA LEU A 23 -2.68 2.58 5.47
C LEU A 23 -2.10 1.52 6.40
N SER A 24 -2.48 0.27 6.20
CA SER A 24 -1.89 -0.88 6.89
C SER A 24 -1.05 -1.70 5.92
N VAL A 25 0.15 -2.05 6.33
CA VAL A 25 1.09 -2.82 5.52
C VAL A 25 1.65 -3.98 6.32
N ARG A 26 1.56 -5.18 5.75
CA ARG A 26 2.05 -6.41 6.34
C ARG A 26 2.93 -7.18 5.38
N THR A 27 3.77 -8.03 5.94
CA THR A 27 4.63 -8.92 5.15
C THR A 27 4.28 -10.39 5.26
N TRP A 28 4.45 -11.10 4.15
CA TRP A 28 4.29 -12.56 4.07
C TRP A 28 5.42 -13.23 3.30
N LYS A 29 5.47 -14.58 3.33
CA LYS A 29 6.50 -15.37 2.64
C LYS A 29 6.24 -15.54 1.13
N GLU A 30 5.10 -15.09 0.63
CA GLU A 30 4.72 -15.22 -0.78
C GLU A 30 5.23 -14.04 -1.61
N GLN A 31 5.65 -14.32 -2.85
CA GLN A 31 6.03 -13.30 -3.83
C GLN A 31 4.80 -12.75 -4.57
N ALA A 32 3.87 -12.21 -3.79
CA ALA A 32 2.65 -11.60 -4.29
C ALA A 32 2.34 -10.33 -3.48
N ILE A 33 1.61 -9.40 -4.08
CA ILE A 33 1.03 -8.25 -3.38
C ILE A 33 -0.47 -8.48 -3.32
N SER A 34 -1.02 -8.60 -2.11
CA SER A 34 -2.47 -8.50 -1.91
C SER A 34 -2.82 -7.09 -1.47
N VAL A 35 -3.75 -6.49 -2.22
CA VAL A 35 -4.35 -5.20 -1.93
C VAL A 35 -5.78 -5.47 -1.50
N GLU A 36 -6.08 -5.22 -0.23
CA GLU A 36 -7.42 -5.29 0.30
C GLU A 36 -7.92 -3.87 0.59
N THR A 37 -9.09 -3.55 0.04
CA THR A 37 -9.78 -2.29 0.27
C THR A 37 -11.16 -2.58 0.86
N GLU A 38 -11.49 -1.93 1.97
CA GLU A 38 -12.80 -2.08 2.59
C GLU A 38 -13.82 -1.14 1.92
N GLY A 39 -15.07 -1.60 1.78
CA GLY A 39 -16.18 -0.78 1.27
C GLY A 39 -16.40 -0.78 -0.25
N HIS A 40 -17.43 -0.03 -0.66
CA HIS A 40 -17.94 0.11 -2.03
C HIS A 40 -17.73 1.57 -2.48
N GLY A 41 -16.48 1.99 -2.60
CA GLY A 41 -16.09 3.32 -3.08
C GLY A 41 -15.27 3.25 -4.37
N THR A 42 -14.97 4.40 -4.95
CA THR A 42 -14.12 4.55 -6.14
C THR A 42 -12.67 4.74 -5.69
N VAL A 43 -11.77 3.77 -5.93
CA VAL A 43 -10.33 4.10 -5.93
C VAL A 43 -10.09 4.76 -7.27
N ALA A 44 -9.57 5.98 -7.32
CA ALA A 44 -9.46 6.72 -8.57
C ALA A 44 -8.62 5.97 -9.61
N GLY A 45 -7.61 5.22 -9.16
CA GLY A 45 -6.91 4.23 -9.98
C GLY A 45 -5.90 3.43 -9.19
N ILE A 46 -6.00 2.10 -9.26
CA ILE A 46 -4.91 1.18 -8.93
C ILE A 46 -4.28 0.78 -10.26
N HIS A 47 -3.02 1.18 -10.45
CA HIS A 47 -2.24 0.90 -11.64
C HIS A 47 -1.13 -0.09 -11.31
N PRO A 48 -1.37 -1.40 -11.46
CA PRO A 48 -0.33 -2.40 -11.41
C PRO A 48 0.47 -2.38 -12.72
N GLU A 49 1.76 -2.07 -12.63
CA GLU A 49 2.74 -2.10 -13.72
C GLU A 49 3.86 -3.09 -13.38
N GLY A 50 3.64 -4.36 -13.70
CA GLY A 50 4.58 -5.44 -13.42
C GLY A 50 4.87 -5.56 -11.92
N ASP A 51 6.05 -5.11 -11.50
CA ASP A 51 6.51 -5.10 -10.11
C ASP A 51 6.18 -3.82 -9.34
N THR A 52 5.58 -2.81 -10.00
CA THR A 52 5.22 -1.54 -9.38
C THR A 52 3.71 -1.38 -9.26
N LEU A 53 3.20 -1.09 -8.07
CA LEU A 53 1.80 -0.80 -7.83
C LEU A 53 1.64 0.67 -7.49
N THR A 54 0.99 1.43 -8.38
CA THR A 54 0.70 2.85 -8.15
C THR A 54 -0.75 3.01 -7.71
N ILE A 55 -0.96 3.63 -6.55
CA ILE A 55 -2.27 3.94 -5.98
C ILE A 55 -2.42 5.46 -5.89
N ILE A 56 -3.47 5.98 -6.52
CA ILE A 56 -3.75 7.41 -6.58
C ILE A 56 -5.14 7.68 -6.03
N ASP A 57 -5.23 8.71 -5.18
CA ASP A 57 -6.47 9.23 -4.59
C ASP A 57 -7.36 8.12 -4.02
N CYS A 58 -6.94 7.61 -2.86
CA CYS A 58 -7.73 6.67 -2.09
C CYS A 58 -8.40 7.40 -0.93
N ASP A 59 -9.71 7.30 -0.83
CA ASP A 59 -10.52 7.96 0.19
C ASP A 59 -10.75 7.10 1.45
N ARG A 60 -10.17 5.90 1.51
CA ARG A 60 -10.49 4.86 2.51
C ARG A 60 -9.28 4.07 2.98
N ASP A 61 -9.54 3.10 3.85
CA ASP A 61 -8.53 2.23 4.44
C ASP A 61 -8.03 1.17 3.44
N ILE A 62 -6.70 1.07 3.36
CA ILE A 62 -6.00 0.12 2.49
C ILE A 62 -5.16 -0.81 3.34
N LYS A 63 -5.29 -2.10 3.09
CA LYS A 63 -4.39 -3.12 3.62
C LYS A 63 -3.55 -3.70 2.49
N LEU A 64 -2.24 -3.58 2.61
CA LEU A 64 -1.26 -4.13 1.69
C LEU A 64 -0.53 -5.29 2.34
N ILE A 65 -0.45 -6.41 1.65
CA ILE A 65 0.30 -7.58 2.09
C ILE A 65 1.29 -7.91 0.99
N MET A 66 2.58 -7.83 1.28
CA MET A 66 3.64 -8.00 0.28
C MET A 66 4.85 -8.74 0.86
N PRO A 67 5.80 -9.24 0.06
CA PRO A 67 7.01 -9.85 0.62
C PRO A 67 7.85 -8.82 1.42
N GLU A 68 8.67 -9.30 2.36
CA GLU A 68 9.58 -8.45 3.16
C GLU A 68 10.55 -7.61 2.32
N ASP A 69 10.94 -8.12 1.14
CA ASP A 69 11.84 -7.43 0.21
C ASP A 69 11.15 -6.32 -0.61
N ALA A 70 9.86 -6.10 -0.39
CA ALA A 70 9.12 -5.03 -1.03
C ALA A 70 9.56 -3.64 -0.54
N GLY A 71 9.34 -2.64 -1.39
CA GLY A 71 9.44 -1.23 -1.02
C GLY A 71 8.07 -0.57 -1.05
N ILE A 72 7.77 0.26 -0.06
CA ILE A 72 6.61 1.14 -0.08
C ILE A 72 7.04 2.59 -0.05
N LYS A 73 6.38 3.40 -0.88
CA LYS A 73 6.47 4.85 -0.91
C LYS A 73 5.07 5.42 -0.75
N SER A 74 4.83 6.19 0.30
CA SER A 74 3.55 6.87 0.51
C SER A 74 3.79 8.37 0.64
N SER A 75 3.06 9.15 -0.14
CA SER A 75 3.03 10.60 -0.09
C SER A 75 1.61 11.06 0.30
N ASN A 76 1.53 12.15 1.08
CA ASN A 76 0.29 12.86 1.40
C ASN A 76 -0.82 11.95 1.97
N VAL A 77 -0.53 11.31 3.11
CA VAL A 77 -1.48 10.46 3.85
C VAL A 77 -2.16 11.31 4.91
N LYS A 78 -3.50 11.33 4.93
CA LYS A 78 -4.26 12.04 5.97
C LYS A 78 -4.51 11.21 7.23
N GLY A 79 -4.73 9.91 7.07
CA GLY A 79 -4.96 8.98 8.17
C GLY A 79 -3.66 8.46 8.77
N ASP A 80 -3.78 7.32 9.46
CA ASP A 80 -2.67 6.66 10.13
C ASP A 80 -1.97 5.67 9.20
N VAL A 81 -0.67 5.50 9.40
CA VAL A 81 0.17 4.54 8.68
C VAL A 81 0.70 3.51 9.65
N ALA A 82 0.39 2.24 9.42
CA ALA A 82 0.93 1.11 10.15
C ALA A 82 1.70 0.22 9.16
N ILE A 83 2.99 0.05 9.35
CA ILE A 83 3.83 -0.79 8.51
C ILE A 83 4.55 -1.81 9.38
N GLU A 84 4.54 -3.07 8.96
CA GLU A 84 5.22 -4.15 9.67
C GLU A 84 6.06 -4.99 8.70
N GLY A 85 7.36 -5.12 9.00
CA GLY A 85 8.24 -6.11 8.36
C GLY A 85 8.79 -5.74 6.97
N ILE A 86 8.50 -4.54 6.47
CA ILE A 86 8.94 -4.07 5.14
C ILE A 86 10.39 -3.58 5.17
N ARG A 87 11.20 -4.00 4.19
CA ARG A 87 12.61 -3.63 4.09
C ARG A 87 12.86 -2.17 3.74
N ARG A 88 11.98 -1.55 2.94
CA ARG A 88 12.11 -0.15 2.54
C ARG A 88 10.78 0.59 2.65
N VAL A 89 10.77 1.60 3.51
CA VAL A 89 9.61 2.46 3.76
C VAL A 89 10.01 3.91 3.51
N GLU A 90 9.32 4.55 2.59
CA GLU A 90 9.46 5.97 2.28
C GLU A 90 8.12 6.67 2.56
N LEU A 91 8.07 7.51 3.58
CA LEU A 91 6.87 8.26 3.95
C LEU A 91 7.15 9.75 3.78
N GLU A 92 6.24 10.44 3.08
CA GLU A 92 6.35 11.85 2.78
C GLU A 92 5.02 12.55 3.11
N SER A 93 5.04 13.53 4.02
CA SER A 93 3.85 14.29 4.44
C SER A 93 2.71 13.40 4.95
N ILE A 94 2.88 12.85 6.15
CA ILE A 94 1.82 12.15 6.90
C ILE A 94 1.16 13.15 7.86
N ALA A 95 -0.16 13.24 7.83
CA ALA A 95 -0.92 14.10 8.75
C ALA A 95 -1.32 13.38 10.04
N GLY A 96 -1.55 12.06 9.98
CA GLY A 96 -1.79 11.19 11.13
C GLY A 96 -0.50 10.61 11.73
N ASP A 97 -0.64 9.50 12.44
CA ASP A 97 0.47 8.80 13.08
C ASP A 97 1.09 7.75 12.16
N ALA A 98 2.43 7.64 12.19
CA ALA A 98 3.16 6.61 11.45
C ALA A 98 3.85 5.65 12.41
N THR A 99 3.48 4.37 12.32
CA THR A 99 4.07 3.24 13.05
C THR A 99 4.77 2.32 12.06
N ILE A 100 6.02 1.94 12.34
CA ILE A 100 6.91 1.16 11.47
C ILE A 100 7.61 0.06 12.27
#